data_AF-A0A9P7KHN6-F1
#
_entry.id   AF-A0A9P7KHN6-F1
#
_cell.length_a   1.000
_cell.length_b   1.000
_cell.length_c   1.000
_cell.angle_alpha   90.00
_cell.angle_beta   90.00
_cell.angle_gamma   90.00
#
_symmetry.space_group_name_H-M   'P 1'
#
loop_
_entity.id
_entity.type
_entity.pdbx_description
1 polymer ?
#
loop_
_entity_poly.entity_id
_entity_poly.type
_entity_poly.pdbx_seq_one_letter_code
_entity_poly.pdbx_strand_id
1 'polypeptide(L)' 'MNGGYTPEGITGYIFPDGSCRGTVPLFRLFSQKDFDHFYTTSVEERNSASQNGYTQEGIAGWVFPAKSSWTINQLFE' A
#
# COMPACT_ATOMS: atom_id res chain seq x y z
N MET A 1 28.25 14.40 1.46
CA MET A 1 27.06 15.27 1.45
C MET A 1 25.94 14.47 2.11
N ASN A 2 25.62 14.76 3.38
CA ASN A 2 24.45 14.16 4.03
C ASN A 2 23.24 14.95 3.54
N GLY A 3 22.33 14.30 2.81
CA GLY A 3 21.23 14.92 2.05
C GLY A 3 20.15 15.63 2.86
N GLY A 4 20.44 16.23 4.01
CA GLY A 4 19.52 17.13 4.73
C GLY A 4 18.27 16.48 5.35
N TYR A 5 18.00 15.21 5.08
CA TYR A 5 16.84 14.51 5.65
C TYR A 5 17.07 14.16 7.11
N THR A 6 16.09 14.51 7.96
CA THR A 6 16.03 14.09 9.36
C THR A 6 14.96 13.01 9.46
N PRO A 7 15.28 11.80 9.93
CA PRO A 7 14.30 10.73 10.01
C PRO A 7 13.20 11.10 11.01
N GLU A 8 11.94 10.92 10.60
CA GLU A 8 10.76 11.13 11.44
C GLU A 8 10.50 9.96 12.42
N GLY A 9 11.28 8.87 12.29
CA GLY A 9 11.14 7.65 13.08
C GLY A 9 10.39 6.54 12.34
N ILE A 10 9.98 5.50 13.08
CA ILE A 10 9.25 4.36 12.53
C ILE A 10 7.76 4.66 12.55
N THR A 11 7.15 4.82 11.37
CA THR A 11 5.70 5.05 11.23
C THR A 11 4.86 3.82 11.60
N GLY A 12 5.38 2.62 11.38
CA GLY A 12 4.69 1.37 11.72
C GLY A 12 5.39 0.12 11.18
N TYR A 13 4.82 -1.04 11.51
CA TYR A 13 5.25 -2.35 11.04
C TYR A 13 4.17 -2.99 10.17
N ILE A 14 4.59 -3.80 9.20
CA ILE A 14 3.73 -4.58 8.31
C ILE A 14 4.01 -6.08 8.51
N PHE A 15 3.04 -6.93 8.17
CA PHE A 15 3.24 -8.38 8.22
C PHE A 15 4.07 -8.84 7.01
N PRO A 16 5.00 -9.79 7.18
CA PRO A 16 5.84 -10.27 6.08
C PRO A 16 5.06 -11.11 5.07
N ASP A 17 3.97 -11.74 5.50
CA ASP A 17 3.11 -12.60 4.69
C ASP A 17 1.64 -12.51 5.14
N GLY A 18 0.76 -13.18 4.39
CA GLY A 18 -0.69 -13.19 4.61
C GLY A 18 -1.18 -14.18 5.66
N SER A 19 -0.32 -14.67 6.56
CA SER A 19 -0.72 -15.62 7.62
C SER A 19 -1.68 -15.00 8.64
N CYS A 20 -1.63 -13.68 8.83
CA CYS A 20 -2.55 -12.98 9.73
C CYS A 20 -3.93 -12.79 9.08
N ARG A 21 -4.96 -13.39 9.67
CA ARG A 21 -6.33 -13.33 9.16
C ARG A 21 -6.85 -11.89 9.11
N GLY A 22 -7.48 -11.53 8.00
CA GLY A 22 -8.07 -10.20 7.80
C GLY A 22 -7.07 -9.15 7.30
N THR A 23 -5.86 -9.56 6.93
CA THR A 23 -4.91 -8.68 6.22
C THR A 23 -5.09 -8.78 4.70
N VAL A 24 -4.65 -7.73 4.01
CA VAL A 24 -4.64 -7.61 2.54
C VAL A 24 -3.22 -7.25 2.07
N PRO A 25 -2.84 -7.61 0.84
CA PRO A 25 -1.52 -7.26 0.31
C PRO A 25 -1.38 -5.75 0.14
N LEU A 26 -0.23 -5.21 0.54
CA LEU A 26 0.23 -3.87 0.21
C LEU A 26 1.13 -3.95 -1.02
N PHE A 27 0.64 -3.47 -2.15
CA PHE A 27 1.40 -3.42 -3.40
C PHE A 27 2.41 -2.27 -3.36
N ARG A 28 3.61 -2.51 -3.90
CA ARG A 28 4.63 -1.49 -4.14
C ARG A 28 4.91 -1.39 -5.62
N LEU A 29 4.96 -0.16 -6.10
CA LEU A 29 5.32 0.17 -7.47
C LEU A 29 6.35 1.30 -7.46
N PHE A 30 7.22 1.32 -8.47
CA PHE A 30 8.29 2.32 -8.59
C PHE A 30 8.17 3.10 -9.91
N SER A 31 8.26 4.43 -9.84
CA SER A 31 8.39 5.31 -11.01
C SER A 31 9.86 5.67 -11.21
N GLN A 32 10.47 5.23 -12.32
CA GLN A 32 11.80 5.71 -12.71
C GLN A 32 11.80 7.19 -13.12
N LYS A 33 10.64 7.70 -13.55
CA LYS A 33 10.48 9.08 -14.00
C LYS A 33 10.50 10.05 -12.83
N ASP A 34 9.74 9.74 -11.79
CA ASP A 34 9.53 10.62 -10.64
C ASP A 34 10.45 10.24 -9.45
N PHE A 35 11.17 9.12 -9.57
CA PHE A 35 12.01 8.54 -8.52
C PHE A 35 11.25 8.34 -7.21
N ASP A 36 10.00 7.89 -7.30
CA ASP A 36 9.10 7.67 -6.17
C ASP A 36 8.56 6.24 -6.13
N HIS A 37 8.03 5.90 -4.95
CA HIS A 37 7.30 4.65 -4.75
C HIS A 37 5.84 4.96 -4.47
N PHE A 38 4.96 4.21 -5.12
CA PHE A 38 3.53 4.22 -4.86
C PHE A 38 3.15 2.94 -4.10
N TYR A 39 2.38 3.12 -3.02
CA TYR A 39 1.91 2.03 -2.17
C TYR A 39 0.38 2.05 -2.12
N THR A 40 -0.25 0.91 -2.39
CA THR A 40 -1.72 0.79 -2.34
C THR A 40 -2.14 -0.64 -1.99
N THR A 41 -3.31 -0.80 -1.36
CA THR A 41 -3.98 -2.09 -1.19
C THR A 41 -5.04 -2.35 -2.27
N SER A 42 -5.36 -1.37 -3.13
CA SER A 42 -6.33 -1.51 -4.23
C SER A 42 -5.66 -2.11 -5.46
N VAL A 43 -6.30 -3.13 -6.02
CA VAL A 43 -5.88 -3.75 -7.28
C VAL A 43 -6.10 -2.78 -8.45
N GLU A 44 -7.17 -2.00 -8.41
CA GLU A 44 -7.53 -1.00 -9.41
C GLU A 44 -6.51 0.13 -9.46
N GLU A 45 -6.14 0.69 -8.30
CA GLU A 45 -5.10 1.73 -8.22
C GLU A 45 -3.75 1.22 -8.67
N ARG A 46 -3.36 -0.01 -8.27
CA ARG A 46 -2.13 -0.66 -8.75
C ARG A 46 -2.12 -0.78 -10.27
N ASN A 47 -3.22 -1.25 -10.86
CA ASN A 47 -3.32 -1.43 -12.30
C ASN A 47 -3.29 -0.07 -13.03
N SER A 48 -3.97 0.94 -12.50
CA SER A 48 -3.95 2.30 -13.04
C SER A 48 -2.55 2.92 -12.96
N ALA A 49 -1.86 2.81 -11.83
CA ALA A 49 -0.48 3.27 -11.68
C ALA A 49 0.45 2.57 -12.67
N SER A 50 0.28 1.26 -12.86
CA SER A 50 1.06 0.49 -13.83
C SER A 50 0.84 0.97 -15.27
N GLN A 51 -0.38 1.33 -15.64
CA GLN A 51 -0.68 1.94 -16.95
C GLN A 51 -0.09 3.34 -17.09
N ASN A 52 0.08 4.06 -15.98
CA ASN A 52 0.66 5.40 -15.93
C ASN A 52 2.20 5.42 -15.80
N GLY A 53 2.88 4.29 -16.04
CA GLY A 53 4.33 4.22 -16.13
C GLY A 53 5.04 3.77 -14.86
N TYR A 54 4.31 3.33 -13.83
CA TYR A 54 4.91 2.69 -12.67
C TYR A 54 5.22 1.22 -12.96
N THR A 55 6.38 0.76 -12.50
CA THR A 55 6.77 -0.66 -12.56
C THR A 55 6.33 -1.37 -11.29
N GLN A 56 5.59 -2.46 -11.42
CA GLN A 56 5.17 -3.28 -10.27
C GLN A 56 6.37 -4.01 -9.68
N GLU A 57 6.63 -3.80 -8.39
CA GLU A 57 7.69 -4.50 -7.65
C GLU A 57 7.16 -5.67 -6.81
N GLY A 58 5.84 -5.81 -6.75
CA GLY A 58 5.15 -6.90 -6.04
C GLY A 58 4.52 -6.48 -4.72
N ILE A 59 4.43 -7.43 -3.80
CA ILE A 59 3.84 -7.24 -2.47
C ILE A 59 4.96 -6.82 -1.51
N ALA A 60 4.87 -5.61 -0.95
CA ALA A 60 5.80 -5.14 0.06
C ALA A 60 5.56 -5.77 1.44
N GLY A 61 4.32 -6.16 1.70
CA GLY A 61 3.90 -6.88 2.89
C GLY A 61 2.39 -6.90 2.99
N TRP A 62 1.89 -7.23 4.17
CA TRP A 62 0.46 -7.37 4.42
C TRP A 62 0.04 -6.45 5.54
N VAL A 63 -1.12 -5.81 5.39
CA VAL A 63 -1.65 -4.80 6.31
C VAL A 63 -3.12 -5.04 6.57
N PHE A 64 -3.64 -4.53 7.68
CA PHE A 64 -5.10 -4.46 7.84
C PHE A 64 -5.66 -3.49 6.79
N PRO A 65 -6.78 -3.83 6.13
CA PRO A 65 -7.40 -2.94 5.17
C PRO A 65 -7.79 -1.63 5.88
N ALA A 66 -7.70 -0.52 5.16
CA ALA A 66 -8.25 0.74 5.64
C ALA A 66 -9.72 0.48 6.03
N LYS A 67 -10.13 1.00 7.19
CA LYS A 67 -11.54 0.87 7.60
C LYS A 67 -12.40 1.44 6.48
N SER A 68 -13.29 0.63 5.93
CA SER A 68 -14.37 1.17 5.12
C SER A 68 -15.12 2.17 5.98
N SER A 69 -15.20 3.43 5.53
CA SER A 69 -16.17 4.38 6.06
C SER A 69 -17.51 3.66 6.05
N TRP A 70 -18.07 3.44 7.24
CA TRP A 70 -19.28 2.68 7.49
C TRP A 70 -20.28 2.75 6.34
N THR A 71 -20.36 1.70 5.52
CA THR A 71 -21.59 1.43 4.78
C THR A 71 -22.57 0.91 5.82
N ILE A 72 -23.31 1.82 6.48
CA ILE A 72 -24.53 1.44 7.19
C ILE A 72 -25.52 1.01 6.10
N ASN A 73 -25.43 -0.25 5.68
CA ASN A 73 -26.44 -0.98 4.89
C ASN A 73 -26.25 -2.51 5.02
N GLN A 74 -25.81 -2.98 6.19
CA GLN A 74 -26.06 -4.35 6.60
C GLN A 74 -26.59 -4.33 8.05
N LEU A 75 -27.82 -3.84 8.16
CA LEU A 75 -28.71 -4.16 9.28
C LEU A 75 -29.86 -4.97 8.68
N PHE A 76 -29.89 -6.25 9.01
CA PHE A 76 -31.03 -7.17 9.07
C PHE A 76 -32.08 -7.12 7.94
N GLU A 77 -32.10 -8.16 7.12
CA GLU A 77 -33.19 -9.16 7.13
C GLU A 77 -32.58 -10.56 7.24
#